data_AF-A0A820ZA73-F1
#
_entry.id   AF-A0A820ZA73-F1
#
_cell.length_a   1.000
_cell.length_b   1.000
_cell.length_c   1.000
_cell.angle_alpha   90.00
_cell.angle_beta   90.00
_cell.angle_gamma   90.00
#
_symmetry.space_group_name_H-M   'P 1'
#
loop_
_entity.id
_entity.type
_entity.pdbx_description
1 polymer ?
#
loop_
_entity_poly.entity_id
_entity_poly.type
_entity_poly.pdbx_seq_one_letter_code
_entity_poly.pdbx_strand_id
1 'polypeptide(L)'
;MVDSTTQDWFGLQGREVNGWTAIQFKRLLDTCDIMDYPIKSGTNIVIYAYSLEDPIIIDGKATIKYHGDRRYTRAIPLQSYANPPPESKFSGLDYFDFQLHNYSVPSNETTYHCTVYKIPVKFPKRRHAIAHKSIIDPVNIDIVHHMLMYECNPSTVFDDNNLPSGICDDLGEVLIPCTSNIATGWAVGGDYINEFPEVAGYPVGGDFEIKYYVIQMHYNNIHQMS
;
A
#
# COMPACT_ATOMS: atom_id res chain seq x y z
N MET A 1 -6.29 13.22 -26.59
CA MET A 1 -6.72 14.42 -25.85
C MET A 1 -8.18 14.20 -25.51
N VAL A 2 -8.54 14.22 -24.24
CA VAL A 2 -9.95 14.45 -23.89
C VAL A 2 -10.18 15.91 -24.27
N ASP A 3 -11.02 16.14 -25.27
CA ASP A 3 -11.48 17.48 -25.63
C ASP A 3 -12.39 17.94 -24.48
N SER A 4 -11.78 18.53 -23.46
CA SER A 4 -12.55 19.18 -22.39
C SER A 4 -12.91 20.57 -22.86
N THR A 5 -14.18 20.92 -22.76
CA THR A 5 -14.67 22.28 -23.04
C THR A 5 -14.17 23.31 -22.03
N THR A 6 -13.56 22.85 -20.93
CA THR A 6 -13.07 23.64 -19.78
C THR A 6 -11.72 23.11 -19.30
N GLN A 7 -10.84 24.01 -18.85
CA GLN A 7 -9.54 23.64 -18.28
C GLN A 7 -9.60 23.72 -16.76
N ASP A 8 -9.56 22.56 -16.10
CA ASP A 8 -9.66 22.43 -14.64
C ASP A 8 -8.32 22.19 -13.94
N TRP A 9 -7.26 21.94 -14.73
CA TRP A 9 -5.88 21.82 -14.24
C TRP A 9 -5.13 23.14 -14.42
N PHE A 10 -4.57 23.64 -13.33
CA PHE A 10 -3.81 24.88 -13.31
C PHE A 10 -2.34 24.57 -13.06
N GLY A 11 -1.51 24.78 -14.09
CA GLY A 11 -0.06 24.71 -13.95
C GLY A 11 0.46 25.76 -12.96
N LEU A 12 1.41 25.36 -12.12
CA LEU A 12 2.02 26.22 -11.10
C LEU A 12 3.50 26.48 -11.42
N GLN A 13 4.29 25.42 -11.57
CA GLN A 13 5.72 25.51 -11.86
C GLN A 13 6.14 24.32 -12.73
N GLY A 14 7.12 24.54 -13.62
CA GLY A 14 7.86 23.49 -14.30
C GLY A 14 9.34 23.74 -14.14
N ARG A 15 10.14 22.70 -13.93
CA ARG A 15 11.60 22.79 -13.97
C ARG A 15 12.20 21.55 -14.60
N GLU A 16 13.29 21.75 -15.31
CA GLU A 16 14.13 20.67 -15.84
C GLU A 16 15.53 20.80 -15.26
N VAL A 17 16.00 19.75 -14.58
CA VAL A 17 17.32 19.74 -13.95
C VAL A 17 17.91 18.34 -14.08
N ASN A 18 19.11 18.23 -14.65
CA ASN A 18 19.87 16.98 -14.77
C ASN A 18 19.07 15.81 -15.40
N GLY A 19 18.31 16.09 -16.47
CA GLY A 19 17.49 15.08 -17.15
C GLY A 19 16.17 14.73 -16.46
N TRP A 20 15.83 15.43 -15.37
CA TRP A 20 14.53 15.30 -14.70
C TRP A 20 13.63 16.48 -15.02
N THR A 21 12.41 16.20 -15.47
CA THR A 21 11.34 17.19 -15.63
C THR A 21 10.37 17.05 -14.46
N ALA A 22 10.22 18.12 -13.69
CA ALA A 22 9.26 18.22 -12.59
C ALA A 22 8.20 19.27 -12.93
N ILE A 23 6.93 18.86 -12.93
CA ILE A 23 5.78 19.73 -13.21
C ILE A 23 4.88 19.73 -11.98
N GLN A 24 4.53 20.92 -11.52
CA GLN A 24 3.60 21.14 -10.43
C GLN A 24 2.33 21.78 -10.99
N PHE A 25 1.19 21.24 -10.57
CA PHE A 25 -0.14 21.74 -10.95
C PHE A 25 -1.10 21.58 -9.77
N LYS A 26 -2.29 22.20 -9.88
CA LYS A 26 -3.40 22.03 -8.96
C LYS A 26 -4.72 21.84 -9.71
N ARG A 27 -5.65 21.12 -9.09
CA ARG A 27 -7.04 20.92 -9.53
C ARG A 27 -7.91 20.70 -8.29
N LEU A 28 -9.18 21.10 -8.34
CA LEU A 28 -10.13 20.77 -7.28
C LEU A 28 -10.38 19.25 -7.21
N LEU A 29 -10.70 18.71 -6.03
CA LEU A 29 -11.02 17.29 -5.91
C LEU A 29 -12.26 16.92 -6.73
N ASP A 30 -13.27 17.79 -6.68
CA ASP A 30 -14.47 17.73 -7.51
C ASP A 30 -14.64 19.09 -8.18
N THR A 31 -14.69 19.08 -9.51
CA THR A 31 -14.86 20.28 -10.35
C THR A 31 -16.33 20.55 -10.65
N CYS A 32 -17.22 19.61 -10.31
CA CYS A 32 -18.63 19.58 -10.72
C CYS A 32 -18.85 19.56 -12.24
N ASP A 33 -17.78 19.36 -13.03
CA ASP A 33 -17.87 19.11 -14.46
C ASP A 33 -18.12 17.61 -14.70
N ILE A 34 -19.18 17.32 -15.46
CA ILE A 34 -19.62 15.95 -15.76
C ILE A 34 -18.63 15.19 -16.66
N MET A 35 -17.74 15.89 -17.34
CA MET A 35 -16.71 15.31 -18.20
C MET A 35 -15.44 14.93 -17.42
N ASP A 36 -15.36 15.35 -16.16
CA ASP A 36 -14.23 15.20 -15.28
C ASP A 36 -14.40 14.02 -14.32
N TYR A 37 -13.29 13.38 -13.95
CA TYR A 37 -13.32 12.36 -12.90
C TYR A 37 -13.17 13.02 -11.51
N PRO A 38 -14.14 12.86 -10.60
CA PRO A 38 -14.00 13.36 -9.23
C PRO A 38 -12.95 12.52 -8.49
N ILE A 39 -11.96 13.18 -7.89
CA ILE A 39 -10.94 12.56 -7.05
C ILE A 39 -11.59 12.31 -5.68
N LYS A 40 -11.96 11.06 -5.41
CA LYS A 40 -12.62 10.64 -4.17
C LYS A 40 -11.61 10.00 -3.21
N SER A 41 -12.05 9.80 -1.96
CA SER A 41 -11.29 9.04 -0.97
C SER A 41 -11.14 7.57 -1.44
N GLY A 42 -10.04 6.94 -1.06
CA GLY A 42 -9.67 5.60 -1.50
C GLY A 42 -8.78 5.59 -2.74
N THR A 43 -8.77 4.46 -3.45
CA THR A 43 -7.87 4.22 -4.58
C THR A 43 -8.18 5.12 -5.78
N ASN A 44 -7.22 5.95 -6.18
CA ASN A 44 -7.27 6.68 -7.44
C ASN A 44 -6.29 6.05 -8.44
N ILE A 45 -6.71 5.91 -9.69
CA ILE A 45 -5.88 5.34 -10.75
C ILE A 45 -5.27 6.48 -11.57
N VAL A 46 -3.95 6.67 -11.43
CA VAL A 46 -3.18 7.64 -12.22
C VAL A 46 -2.67 6.96 -13.47
N ILE A 47 -3.07 7.47 -14.63
CA ILE A 47 -2.59 7.02 -15.93
C ILE A 47 -1.60 8.06 -16.44
N TYR A 48 -0.42 7.61 -16.88
CA TYR A 48 0.59 8.49 -17.44
C TYR A 48 1.29 7.84 -18.61
N ALA A 49 1.77 8.67 -19.53
CA ALA A 49 2.55 8.24 -20.67
C ALA A 49 3.50 9.36 -21.08
N TYR A 50 4.61 8.99 -21.73
CA TYR A 50 5.61 9.97 -22.14
C TYR A 50 6.26 9.65 -23.48
N SER A 51 6.73 10.71 -24.14
CA SER A 51 7.50 10.68 -25.38
C SER A 51 8.99 10.91 -25.05
N LEU A 52 9.88 10.42 -25.91
CA LEU A 52 11.32 10.76 -25.86
C LEU A 52 11.63 12.05 -26.64
N GLU A 53 10.64 12.57 -27.35
CA GLU A 53 10.69 13.81 -28.11
C GLU A 53 9.80 14.84 -27.44
N ASP A 54 10.35 16.03 -27.24
CA ASP A 54 9.63 17.18 -26.70
C ASP A 54 8.45 17.57 -27.60
N PRO A 55 7.34 18.04 -27.01
CA PRO A 55 6.22 18.52 -27.78
C PRO A 55 6.60 19.76 -28.61
N ILE A 56 6.31 19.72 -29.91
CA ILE A 56 6.44 20.88 -30.79
C ILE A 56 5.15 21.71 -30.68
N ILE A 57 5.26 23.02 -30.50
CA ILE A 57 4.10 23.91 -30.49
C ILE A 57 3.83 24.40 -31.92
N ILE A 58 2.65 24.08 -32.46
CA ILE A 58 2.18 24.57 -33.77
C ILE A 58 0.83 25.25 -33.54
N ASP A 59 0.71 26.52 -33.94
CA ASP A 59 -0.50 27.35 -33.76
C ASP A 59 -1.04 27.35 -32.32
N GLY A 60 -0.12 27.41 -31.34
CA GLY A 60 -0.46 27.40 -29.91
C GLY A 60 -0.91 26.05 -29.36
N LYS A 61 -0.83 24.97 -30.16
CA LYS A 61 -1.16 23.60 -29.73
C LYS A 61 0.11 22.75 -29.68
N ALA A 62 0.28 22.03 -28.57
CA ALA A 62 1.34 21.06 -28.43
C ALA A 62 1.04 19.80 -29.25
N THR A 63 1.93 19.43 -30.16
CA THR A 63 1.90 18.13 -30.82
C THR A 63 2.58 17.10 -29.92
N ILE A 64 1.80 16.20 -29.34
CA ILE A 64 2.31 15.11 -28.50
C ILE A 64 2.44 13.87 -29.37
N LYS A 65 3.66 13.38 -29.56
CA LYS A 65 3.91 12.14 -30.31
C LYS A 65 3.33 10.94 -29.56
N TYR A 66 2.87 9.92 -30.31
CA TYR A 66 2.38 8.69 -29.72
C TYR A 66 3.46 8.03 -28.84
N HIS A 67 3.12 7.74 -27.59
CA HIS A 67 4.04 7.25 -26.56
C HIS A 67 4.51 5.80 -26.80
N GLY A 68 3.85 5.03 -27.67
CA GLY A 68 4.14 3.60 -27.83
C GLY A 68 3.89 2.84 -26.52
N ASP A 69 4.84 1.98 -26.15
CA ASP A 69 4.75 1.17 -24.93
C ASP A 69 5.10 1.94 -23.64
N ARG A 70 5.51 3.23 -23.73
CA ARG A 70 5.79 4.10 -22.58
C ARG A 70 4.51 4.67 -21.98
N ARG A 71 3.63 3.78 -21.56
CA ARG A 71 2.33 4.07 -20.93
C ARG A 71 2.19 3.21 -19.70
N TYR A 72 1.71 3.81 -18.63
CA TYR A 72 1.73 3.19 -17.30
C TYR A 72 0.51 3.61 -16.52
N THR A 73 0.24 2.86 -15.46
CA THR A 73 -0.87 3.10 -14.55
C THR A 73 -0.40 2.84 -13.13
N ARG A 74 -0.83 3.66 -12.18
CA ARG A 74 -0.50 3.51 -10.76
C ARG A 74 -1.70 3.78 -9.88
N ALA A 75 -1.96 2.88 -8.93
CA ALA A 75 -2.98 3.06 -7.90
C ALA A 75 -2.41 3.88 -6.74
N ILE A 76 -3.03 5.02 -6.42
CA ILE A 76 -2.57 5.96 -5.39
C ILE A 76 -3.77 6.48 -4.57
N PRO A 77 -3.76 6.41 -3.23
CA PRO A 77 -4.75 7.10 -2.38
C PRO A 77 -4.43 8.60 -2.28
N LEU A 78 -4.72 9.36 -3.35
CA LEU A 78 -4.33 10.77 -3.47
C LEU A 78 -4.76 11.65 -2.28
N GLN A 79 -5.99 11.46 -1.78
CA GLN A 79 -6.49 12.25 -0.65
C GLN A 79 -5.77 11.94 0.67
N SER A 80 -5.45 10.68 0.91
CA SER A 80 -4.81 10.21 2.14
C SER A 80 -3.33 10.60 2.18
N TYR A 81 -2.68 10.67 1.01
CA TYR A 81 -1.35 11.29 0.90
C TYR A 81 -1.38 12.79 1.15
N ALA A 82 -2.40 13.49 0.68
CA ALA A 82 -2.52 14.94 0.87
C ALA A 82 -2.90 15.31 2.32
N ASN A 83 -3.69 14.47 2.97
CA ASN A 83 -4.18 14.66 4.34
C ASN A 83 -3.94 13.39 5.17
N PRO A 84 -2.70 13.08 5.54
CA PRO A 84 -2.44 11.95 6.41
C PRO A 84 -3.16 12.17 7.76
N PRO A 85 -3.66 11.10 8.41
CA PRO A 85 -4.18 11.22 9.76
C PRO A 85 -3.14 11.91 10.66
N PRO A 86 -3.53 12.90 11.48
CA PRO A 86 -2.56 13.62 12.30
C PRO A 86 -1.87 12.64 13.25
N GLU A 87 -0.54 12.56 13.17
CA GLU A 87 0.27 11.65 14.00
C GLU A 87 -0.01 11.85 15.51
N SER A 88 -0.40 13.06 15.91
CA SER A 88 -0.80 13.38 17.27
C SER A 88 -1.95 12.51 17.81
N LYS A 89 -2.83 12.01 16.93
CA LYS A 89 -3.96 11.15 17.33
C LYS A 89 -3.52 9.82 17.92
N PHE A 90 -2.36 9.32 17.50
CA PHE A 90 -1.79 8.07 17.99
C PHE A 90 -0.60 8.30 18.93
N SER A 91 -0.29 9.56 19.26
CA SER A 91 0.80 9.90 20.16
C SER A 91 0.53 9.36 21.57
N GLY A 92 1.54 8.73 22.17
CA GLY A 92 1.44 8.15 23.51
C GLY A 92 0.69 6.80 23.57
N LEU A 93 0.24 6.26 22.43
CA LEU A 93 -0.32 4.92 22.38
C LEU A 93 0.80 3.87 22.34
N ASP A 94 0.54 2.73 22.97
CA ASP A 94 1.38 1.55 22.83
C ASP A 94 1.17 0.89 21.47
N TYR A 95 2.26 0.48 20.82
CA TYR A 95 2.24 -0.32 19.60
C TYR A 95 3.23 -1.48 19.65
N PHE A 96 3.13 -2.37 18.68
CA PHE A 96 4.10 -3.39 18.33
C PHE A 96 4.10 -3.58 16.82
N ASP A 97 5.28 -3.86 16.28
CA ASP A 97 5.48 -3.99 14.83
C ASP A 97 5.75 -5.44 14.47
N PHE A 98 5.21 -5.84 13.32
CA PHE A 98 5.59 -7.07 12.63
C PHE A 98 6.27 -6.68 11.32
N GLN A 99 7.60 -6.84 11.27
CA GLN A 99 8.40 -6.44 10.11
C GLN A 99 9.23 -7.61 9.63
N LEU A 100 9.17 -7.84 8.32
CA LEU A 100 10.04 -8.78 7.64
C LEU A 100 11.39 -8.10 7.41
N HIS A 101 12.40 -8.52 8.16
CA HIS A 101 13.77 -8.00 8.01
C HIS A 101 14.63 -8.92 7.15
N ASN A 102 15.58 -8.34 6.43
CA ASN A 102 16.63 -9.05 5.67
C ASN A 102 16.09 -10.08 4.66
N TYR A 103 14.93 -9.80 4.06
CA TYR A 103 14.38 -10.61 2.98
C TYR A 103 14.67 -9.97 1.64
N SER A 104 15.28 -10.74 0.74
CA SER A 104 15.44 -10.37 -0.67
C SER A 104 14.29 -10.97 -1.46
N VAL A 105 13.48 -10.11 -2.08
CA VAL A 105 12.38 -10.54 -2.95
C VAL A 105 12.98 -11.26 -4.16
N PRO A 106 12.57 -12.49 -4.48
CA PRO A 106 13.01 -13.20 -5.67
C PRO A 106 12.71 -12.40 -6.95
N SER A 107 13.48 -12.66 -8.00
CA SER A 107 13.24 -12.10 -9.35
C SER A 107 12.03 -12.71 -10.06
N ASN A 108 11.18 -13.49 -9.37
CA ASN A 108 9.94 -14.03 -9.93
C ASN A 108 8.92 -12.90 -10.10
N GLU A 109 8.13 -12.95 -11.18
CA GLU A 109 7.08 -11.96 -11.44
C GLU A 109 6.11 -11.81 -10.26
N THR A 110 5.77 -12.92 -9.61
CA THR A 110 4.88 -12.96 -8.46
C THR A 110 5.51 -13.78 -7.35
N THR A 111 5.54 -13.22 -6.14
CA THR A 111 6.02 -13.92 -4.95
C THR A 111 5.06 -13.73 -3.79
N TYR A 112 4.65 -14.84 -3.16
CA TYR A 112 3.93 -14.84 -1.88
C TYR A 112 4.86 -15.35 -0.79
N HIS A 113 5.23 -14.47 0.14
CA HIS A 113 6.08 -14.81 1.27
C HIS A 113 5.26 -14.76 2.56
N CYS A 114 5.31 -15.85 3.34
CA CYS A 114 4.58 -15.99 4.57
C CYS A 114 5.56 -16.02 5.76
N THR A 115 5.23 -15.28 6.82
CA THR A 115 6.01 -15.28 8.06
C THR A 115 5.08 -15.42 9.25
N VAL A 116 5.38 -16.38 10.13
CA VAL A 116 4.71 -16.56 11.41
C VAL A 116 5.29 -15.59 12.42
N TYR A 117 4.43 -14.84 13.09
CA TYR A 117 4.80 -13.97 14.21
C TYR A 117 4.10 -14.40 15.47
N LYS A 118 4.83 -14.44 16.58
CA LYS A 118 4.22 -14.55 17.91
C LYS A 118 3.68 -13.20 18.34
N ILE A 119 2.46 -13.19 18.85
CA ILE A 119 1.85 -11.97 19.39
C ILE A 119 2.62 -11.55 20.65
N PRO A 120 3.11 -10.28 20.74
CA PRO A 120 3.83 -9.83 21.91
C PRO A 120 2.96 -9.87 23.18
N VAL A 121 3.49 -10.45 24.26
CA VAL A 121 2.83 -10.50 25.58
C VAL A 121 2.91 -9.14 26.31
N LYS A 122 3.12 -8.05 25.57
CA LYS A 122 3.36 -6.70 26.12
C LYS A 122 2.20 -6.20 27.00
N PHE A 123 1.00 -6.73 26.80
CA PHE A 123 -0.20 -6.34 27.54
C PHE A 123 -0.71 -7.49 28.41
N PRO A 124 -0.52 -7.46 29.74
CA PRO A 124 -0.98 -8.51 30.65
C PRO A 124 -2.50 -8.52 30.84
N LYS A 125 -3.19 -7.46 30.43
CA LYS A 125 -4.66 -7.36 30.39
C LYS A 125 -5.09 -7.18 28.95
N ARG A 126 -6.29 -7.67 28.62
CA ARG A 126 -6.91 -7.49 27.31
C ARG A 126 -7.03 -6.00 27.00
N ARG A 127 -6.62 -5.62 25.79
CA ARG A 127 -6.77 -4.29 25.20
C ARG A 127 -7.42 -4.43 23.82
N HIS A 128 -7.76 -3.29 23.22
CA HIS A 128 -8.20 -3.23 21.84
C HIS A 128 -7.25 -2.34 21.03
N ALA A 129 -6.70 -2.89 19.95
CA ALA A 129 -6.07 -2.10 18.91
C ALA A 129 -7.15 -1.25 18.22
N ILE A 130 -6.92 0.05 18.15
CA ILE A 130 -7.87 1.02 17.58
C ILE A 130 -7.50 1.44 16.15
N ALA A 131 -6.31 1.06 15.69
CA ALA A 131 -5.86 1.26 14.32
C ALA A 131 -4.79 0.21 13.97
N HIS A 132 -4.58 0.00 12.68
CA HIS A 132 -3.41 -0.69 12.17
C HIS A 132 -2.69 0.20 11.15
N LYS A 133 -1.36 0.09 11.10
CA LYS A 133 -0.51 0.83 10.18
C LYS A 133 0.30 -0.12 9.31
N SER A 134 0.15 0.02 8.00
CA SER A 134 1.00 -0.60 6.99
C SER A 134 2.37 0.06 6.99
N ILE A 135 3.43 -0.72 7.19
CA ILE A 135 4.82 -0.26 7.16
C ILE A 135 5.46 -0.82 5.89
N ILE A 136 5.74 0.06 4.92
CA ILE A 136 6.35 -0.31 3.64
C ILE A 136 7.57 0.59 3.44
N ASP A 137 8.71 -0.02 3.12
CA ASP A 137 9.90 0.72 2.73
C ASP A 137 9.59 1.50 1.43
N PRO A 138 9.83 2.83 1.37
CA PRO A 138 9.60 3.62 0.16
C PRO A 138 10.29 3.06 -1.09
N VAL A 139 11.41 2.33 -0.95
CA VAL A 139 12.12 1.69 -2.07
C VAL A 139 11.32 0.51 -2.65
N ASN A 140 10.51 -0.16 -1.82
CA ASN A 140 9.75 -1.35 -2.21
C ASN A 140 8.29 -1.03 -2.58
N ILE A 141 7.88 0.23 -2.54
CA ILE A 141 6.47 0.62 -2.71
C ILE A 141 5.89 0.20 -4.06
N ASP A 142 6.73 0.06 -5.08
CA ASP A 142 6.32 -0.31 -6.43
C ASP A 142 6.12 -1.81 -6.61
N ILE A 143 6.67 -2.64 -5.72
CA ILE A 143 6.59 -4.10 -5.81
C ILE A 143 5.66 -4.72 -4.77
N VAL A 144 5.39 -4.06 -3.63
CA VAL A 144 4.45 -4.59 -2.63
C VAL A 144 3.01 -4.42 -3.13
N HIS A 145 2.33 -5.53 -3.43
CA HIS A 145 0.98 -5.50 -4.00
C HIS A 145 -0.12 -5.62 -2.93
N HIS A 146 0.02 -6.54 -1.98
CA HIS A 146 -0.85 -6.60 -0.80
C HIS A 146 -0.17 -7.30 0.39
N MET A 147 -0.73 -7.10 1.57
CA MET A 147 -0.33 -7.71 2.83
C MET A 147 -1.58 -8.24 3.53
N LEU A 148 -1.56 -9.49 3.99
CA LEU A 148 -2.68 -10.09 4.72
C LEU A 148 -2.17 -10.68 6.04
N MET A 149 -2.83 -10.35 7.14
CA MET A 149 -2.54 -10.89 8.46
C MET A 149 -3.64 -11.87 8.85
N TYR A 150 -3.28 -13.14 8.99
CA TYR A 150 -4.18 -14.21 9.37
C TYR A 150 -3.99 -14.62 10.82
N GLU A 151 -5.09 -14.91 11.50
CA GLU A 151 -5.10 -15.54 12.83
C GLU A 151 -4.87 -17.04 12.71
N CYS A 152 -3.96 -17.56 13.54
CA CYS A 152 -3.87 -19.00 13.77
C CYS A 152 -4.92 -19.47 14.77
N ASN A 153 -5.39 -20.71 14.62
CA ASN A 153 -6.24 -21.37 15.61
C ASN A 153 -5.61 -21.26 17.02
N PRO A 154 -6.41 -21.03 18.09
CA PRO A 154 -5.91 -20.89 19.46
C PRO A 154 -5.06 -22.07 19.98
N SER A 155 -5.32 -23.28 19.46
CA SER A 155 -4.60 -24.50 19.79
C SER A 155 -3.26 -24.65 19.07
N THR A 156 -2.96 -23.81 18.08
CA THR A 156 -1.72 -23.86 17.31
C THR A 156 -0.54 -23.45 18.18
N VAL A 157 0.54 -24.24 18.10
CA VAL A 157 1.79 -24.00 18.82
C VAL A 157 2.94 -24.17 17.83
N PHE A 158 3.80 -23.15 17.74
CA PHE A 158 5.06 -23.20 17.00
C PHE A 158 6.24 -23.20 17.97
N ASP A 159 7.43 -23.57 17.49
CA ASP A 159 8.67 -23.31 18.22
C ASP A 159 9.01 -21.82 18.12
N ASP A 160 8.90 -21.10 19.23
CA ASP A 160 9.16 -19.65 19.29
C ASP A 160 10.60 -19.29 18.91
N ASN A 161 11.55 -20.23 18.98
CA ASN A 161 12.94 -20.00 18.57
C ASN A 161 13.15 -20.18 17.06
N ASN A 162 12.18 -20.77 16.36
CA ASN A 162 12.26 -21.10 14.94
C ASN A 162 10.89 -20.96 14.27
N LEU A 163 10.35 -19.75 14.28
CA LEU A 163 9.06 -19.46 13.66
C LEU A 163 9.15 -19.61 12.13
N PRO A 164 8.19 -20.30 11.48
CA PRO A 164 8.20 -20.50 10.03
C PRO A 164 8.21 -19.17 9.25
N SER A 165 9.10 -19.09 8.27
CA SER A 165 9.18 -17.98 7.32
C SER A 165 9.70 -18.48 5.97
N GLY A 166 9.01 -18.17 4.88
CA GLY A 166 9.34 -18.70 3.56
C GLY A 166 8.26 -18.46 2.52
N ILE A 167 8.42 -19.05 1.34
CA ILE A 167 7.40 -19.04 0.30
C ILE A 167 6.14 -19.72 0.84
N CYS A 168 4.99 -19.06 0.69
CA CYS A 168 3.73 -19.53 1.28
C CYS A 168 3.36 -20.96 0.82
N ASP A 169 3.59 -21.27 -0.46
CA ASP A 169 3.28 -22.59 -1.04
C ASP A 169 4.14 -23.70 -0.40
N ASP A 170 5.41 -23.43 -0.13
CA ASP A 170 6.33 -24.38 0.51
C ASP A 170 5.95 -24.64 1.99
N LEU A 171 5.34 -23.65 2.64
CA LEU A 171 4.87 -23.75 4.02
C LEU A 171 3.44 -24.30 4.16
N GLY A 172 2.75 -24.59 3.04
CA GLY A 172 1.30 -24.81 2.98
C GLY A 172 0.73 -25.67 4.12
N GLU A 173 1.27 -26.87 4.35
CA GLU A 173 0.81 -27.79 5.42
C GLU A 173 0.97 -27.20 6.83
N VAL A 174 2.10 -26.53 7.08
CA VAL A 174 2.42 -25.92 8.39
C VAL A 174 1.47 -24.76 8.70
N LEU A 175 0.99 -24.07 7.66
CA LEU A 175 0.14 -22.89 7.80
C LEU A 175 -1.35 -23.18 7.77
N ILE A 176 -1.79 -24.43 7.47
CA ILE A 176 -3.22 -24.82 7.45
C ILE A 176 -4.00 -24.26 8.65
N PRO A 177 -3.51 -24.34 9.91
CA PRO A 177 -4.23 -23.84 11.08
C PRO A 177 -4.43 -22.32 11.11
N CYS A 178 -3.87 -21.58 10.17
CA CYS A 178 -3.86 -20.12 10.13
C CYS A 178 -4.46 -19.55 8.83
N THR A 179 -5.26 -20.32 8.07
CA THR A 179 -5.74 -19.89 6.75
C THR A 179 -7.16 -19.32 6.73
N SER A 180 -7.92 -19.46 7.83
CA SER A 180 -9.38 -19.24 7.81
C SER A 180 -9.82 -17.83 8.23
N ASN A 181 -9.05 -17.15 9.07
CA ASN A 181 -9.46 -15.88 9.68
C ASN A 181 -8.46 -14.77 9.35
N ILE A 182 -8.92 -13.71 8.68
CA ILE A 182 -8.10 -12.52 8.38
C ILE A 182 -8.37 -11.47 9.46
N ALA A 183 -7.31 -11.09 10.20
CA ALA A 183 -7.36 -10.03 11.19
C ALA A 183 -7.32 -8.63 10.54
N THR A 184 -6.45 -8.46 9.54
CA THR A 184 -6.38 -7.24 8.74
C THR A 184 -5.71 -7.48 7.39
N GLY A 185 -5.87 -6.53 6.47
CA GLY A 185 -5.20 -6.54 5.18
C GLY A 185 -4.97 -5.14 4.63
N TRP A 186 -3.99 -5.03 3.75
CA TRP A 186 -3.70 -3.84 2.97
C TRP A 186 -3.44 -4.24 1.53
N ALA A 187 -3.84 -3.41 0.57
CA ALA A 187 -3.52 -3.59 -0.84
C ALA A 187 -3.17 -2.25 -1.48
N VAL A 188 -2.52 -2.29 -2.64
CA VAL A 188 -2.21 -1.11 -3.44
C VAL A 188 -3.42 -0.20 -3.60
N GLY A 189 -3.22 1.09 -3.36
CA GLY A 189 -4.30 2.09 -3.37
C GLY A 189 -5.00 2.28 -2.01
N GLY A 190 -4.78 1.40 -1.03
CA GLY A 190 -5.34 1.52 0.31
C GLY A 190 -4.56 2.46 1.22
N ASP A 191 -5.25 2.98 2.23
CA ASP A 191 -4.65 3.87 3.24
C ASP A 191 -3.64 3.12 4.09
N TYR A 192 -2.54 3.81 4.45
CA TYR A 192 -1.51 3.22 5.30
C TYR A 192 -1.96 3.08 6.74
N ILE A 193 -2.86 3.94 7.22
CA ILE A 193 -3.40 3.89 8.57
C ILE A 193 -4.90 3.69 8.43
N ASN A 194 -5.40 2.59 8.97
CA ASN A 194 -6.83 2.30 9.00
C ASN A 194 -7.26 2.22 10.46
N GLU A 195 -8.26 3.03 10.79
CA GLU A 195 -8.83 3.11 12.12
C GLU A 195 -10.06 2.21 12.25
N PHE A 196 -10.22 1.60 13.42
CA PHE A 196 -11.49 0.98 13.76
C PHE A 196 -12.53 2.07 14.09
N PRO A 197 -13.84 1.81 13.89
CA PRO A 197 -14.89 2.70 14.34
C PRO A 197 -14.79 2.98 15.85
N GLU A 198 -15.25 4.14 16.31
CA GLU A 198 -15.17 4.54 17.74
C GLU A 198 -15.78 3.50 18.71
N VAL A 199 -16.78 2.75 18.25
CA VAL A 199 -17.50 1.72 19.02
C VAL A 199 -16.83 0.34 18.98
N ALA A 200 -15.69 0.19 18.31
CA ALA A 200 -15.04 -1.09 18.09
C ALA A 200 -13.50 -1.01 18.15
N GLY A 201 -12.88 -2.14 18.39
CA GLY A 201 -11.44 -2.31 18.27
C GLY A 201 -11.07 -3.77 18.29
N TYR A 202 -9.88 -4.09 17.80
CA TYR A 202 -9.44 -5.45 17.63
C TYR A 202 -8.75 -5.98 18.90
N PRO A 203 -9.21 -7.08 19.51
CA PRO A 203 -8.70 -7.54 20.81
C PRO A 203 -7.24 -7.99 20.73
N VAL A 204 -6.43 -7.58 21.72
CA VAL A 204 -5.01 -7.96 21.85
C VAL A 204 -4.61 -8.13 23.31
N GLY A 205 -3.67 -9.04 23.58
CA GLY A 205 -3.09 -9.29 24.91
C GLY A 205 -4.07 -9.88 25.94
N GLY A 206 -3.60 -10.05 27.18
CA GLY A 206 -4.37 -10.65 28.26
C GLY A 206 -4.84 -12.07 27.95
N ASP A 207 -6.17 -12.27 28.00
CA ASP A 207 -6.87 -13.53 27.72
C ASP A 207 -7.18 -13.74 26.23
N PHE A 208 -6.63 -12.93 25.33
CA PHE A 208 -6.80 -13.11 23.90
C PHE A 208 -6.22 -14.45 23.45
N GLU A 209 -7.07 -15.28 22.83
CA GLU A 209 -6.79 -16.70 22.61
C GLU A 209 -5.79 -16.94 21.47
N ILE A 210 -5.68 -15.99 20.53
CA ILE A 210 -4.75 -16.08 19.42
C ILE A 210 -3.34 -15.81 19.94
N LYS A 211 -2.40 -16.69 19.56
CA LYS A 211 -0.99 -16.61 19.97
C LYS A 211 -0.06 -16.23 18.82
N TYR A 212 -0.46 -16.55 17.60
CA TYR A 212 0.35 -16.39 16.40
C TYR A 212 -0.48 -15.77 15.28
N TYR A 213 0.18 -14.92 14.51
CA TYR A 213 -0.29 -14.45 13.22
C TYR A 213 0.57 -15.03 12.10
N VAL A 214 -0.01 -15.20 10.93
CA VAL A 214 0.74 -15.35 9.67
C VAL A 214 0.55 -14.06 8.89
N ILE A 215 1.66 -13.40 8.55
CA ILE A 215 1.62 -12.29 7.59
C ILE A 215 2.07 -12.83 6.24
N GLN A 216 1.17 -12.75 5.26
CA GLN A 216 1.44 -13.00 3.86
C GLN A 216 1.73 -11.68 3.16
N MET A 217 2.92 -11.58 2.58
CA MET A 217 3.35 -10.50 1.70
C MET A 217 3.25 -10.97 0.25
N HIS A 218 2.48 -10.25 -0.58
CA HIS A 218 2.47 -10.46 -2.01
C HIS A 218 3.28 -9.37 -2.70
N TYR A 219 4.35 -9.78 -3.39
CA TYR A 219 5.16 -8.95 -4.24
C TYR A 219 4.83 -9.19 -5.72
N ASN A 220 4.57 -8.12 -6.46
CA ASN A 220 4.39 -8.11 -7.90
C ASN A 220 5.61 -7.45 -8.57
N ASN A 221 6.61 -8.25 -8.89
CA ASN A 221 7.89 -7.83 -9.47
C ASN A 221 7.86 -7.99 -11.00
N ILE A 222 7.02 -7.19 -11.66
CA ILE A 222 6.78 -7.26 -13.12
C ILE A 222 8.05 -7.04 -13.97
N HIS A 223 9.10 -6.45 -13.39
CA HIS A 223 10.38 -6.21 -14.04
C HIS A 223 11.44 -7.27 -13.69
N GLN A 224 11.09 -8.24 -12.83
CA GLN A 224 11.95 -9.37 -12.44
C GLN A 224 13.33 -8.90 -11.93
N MET A 225 13.36 -7.81 -11.17
CA MET A 225 14.57 -7.24 -10.59
C MET A 225 15.00 -8.06 -9.36
N SER A 226 16.30 -8.16 -9.11
CA SER A 226 16.91 -8.87 -7.96
C SER A 226 17.29 -7.95 -6.82
#